data_AF-A0A7W5E8Y8-F1
#
_entry.id   AF-A0A7W5E8Y8-F1
#
_cell.length_a   1.000
_cell.length_b   1.000
_cell.length_c   1.000
_cell.angle_alpha   90.00
_cell.angle_beta   90.00
_cell.angle_gamma   90.00
#
_symmetry.space_group_name_H-M   'P 1'
#
loop_
_entity.id
_entity.type
_entity.pdbx_description
1 polymer ?
#
loop_
_entity_poly.entity_id
_entity_poly.type
_entity_poly.pdbx_seq_one_letter_code
_entity_poly.pdbx_strand_id
1 'polypeptide(L)'
;MNHLNDQRVNEKRRAMMKAVSASSLALAGGAATLGAGTANAAIGDDPWGRAKEIVDRLNKPRRFRDQDFPITDFGAAQCKLVKIKAWISHDDQATVETQAPGSHDCYPAIKAAIEACHKAGGGRVVIPSGNWFVAGPIVLLSNVHVHLKKGANVLFSTQPTDYAKYGEFDCGKHGKLVITRWQGNDCLNFASPIYAYGADNIALTGEDWTSILNGQGGVPFNGKDGDCWWTWKGKNRTINPASQANTPGYVEGKLTQRLPNPINPKSLKDVAPHLTEAERLHIQGEGERWRADEQYLPALSEAGVPLAQRVFGLGHFLRPTMIHLIGCTNVLLEGYEVKDTPFWQHHPVHCRDIVIRNVHCNSKGPNSDGFDPESCDMVLIEGCTFDTGDDCIAIKAGKDLDVQYGPSQNIVVQKCIMQSGHGAVTLGSEMAGGIQNVYAQDLVFENIHWATDPLNTAIRLKTNMNRGGYLKNFYVRNVKIPNGVQTSPSFYASLPNSPIESKTVAVAAGAVVTFDCDYTPTADTVRTRPPVVDNVQISNVTVGNVEVKKGAKKGQKAACYQAIVILGPVSNNYNGPQPMPQVPPVTNVTISDCDFGTTVSTEQPYFLYNVRGLKLNRVKIGGTEYNTTLSA
;
A
#
# COMPACT_ATOMS: atom_id res chain seq x y z
N MET A 1 42.98 1.54 0.44
CA MET A 1 42.17 1.41 -0.80
C MET A 1 40.67 1.66 -0.52
N ASN A 2 40.34 2.72 0.25
CA ASN A 2 39.03 2.89 0.93
C ASN A 2 38.15 4.04 0.40
N HIS A 3 38.34 4.50 -0.84
CA HIS A 3 37.53 5.62 -1.40
C HIS A 3 36.63 5.23 -2.58
N LEU A 4 36.77 4.03 -3.14
CA LEU A 4 36.14 3.66 -4.41
C LEU A 4 34.74 3.02 -4.30
N ASN A 5 34.41 2.36 -3.18
CA ASN A 5 33.10 1.68 -3.03
C ASN A 5 32.00 2.60 -2.49
N ASP A 6 32.33 3.52 -1.59
CA ASP A 6 31.40 4.53 -1.07
C ASP A 6 31.02 5.55 -2.16
N GLN A 7 31.98 5.86 -3.05
CA GLN A 7 31.72 6.65 -4.25
C GLN A 7 30.79 5.95 -5.24
N ARG A 8 30.84 4.61 -5.41
CA ARG A 8 29.96 3.90 -6.37
C ARG A 8 28.49 3.88 -5.98
N VAL A 9 28.17 3.76 -4.68
CA VAL A 9 26.78 3.84 -4.19
C VAL A 9 26.26 5.27 -4.33
N ASN A 10 27.10 6.27 -4.01
CA ASN A 10 26.79 7.69 -4.18
C ASN A 10 26.69 8.08 -5.67
N GLU A 11 27.46 7.46 -6.57
CA GLU A 11 27.42 7.68 -8.02
C GLU A 11 26.18 7.09 -8.67
N LYS A 12 25.69 5.90 -8.28
CA LYS A 12 24.40 5.39 -8.75
C LYS A 12 23.23 6.28 -8.29
N ARG A 13 23.27 6.75 -7.03
CA ARG A 13 22.29 7.69 -6.47
C ARG A 13 22.33 9.07 -7.14
N ARG A 14 23.53 9.58 -7.47
CA ARG A 14 23.72 10.82 -8.25
C ARG A 14 23.43 10.65 -9.75
N ALA A 15 23.63 9.47 -10.32
CA ALA A 15 23.34 9.18 -11.72
C ALA A 15 21.83 9.20 -11.97
N MET A 16 21.00 8.71 -11.05
CA MET A 16 19.54 8.90 -11.12
C MET A 16 19.13 10.39 -11.06
N MET A 17 19.88 11.22 -10.33
CA MET A 17 19.69 12.69 -10.29
C MET A 17 20.15 13.41 -11.57
N LYS A 18 21.07 12.81 -12.35
CA LYS A 18 21.56 13.36 -13.64
C LYS A 18 20.91 12.73 -14.87
N ALA A 19 20.33 11.55 -14.75
CA ALA A 19 19.74 10.78 -15.86
C ALA A 19 18.30 11.20 -16.21
N VAL A 20 17.88 12.41 -15.83
CA VAL A 20 16.60 12.99 -16.26
C VAL A 20 16.79 14.22 -17.15
N SER A 21 18.04 14.65 -17.42
CA SER A 21 18.30 15.84 -18.26
C SER A 21 18.65 15.56 -19.73
N ALA A 22 18.52 14.32 -20.22
CA ALA A 22 18.89 13.98 -21.61
C ALA A 22 18.05 12.85 -22.25
N SER A 23 16.76 12.76 -21.93
CA SER A 23 15.81 11.90 -22.67
C SER A 23 14.48 12.62 -22.86
N SER A 24 14.55 13.87 -23.31
CA SER A 24 13.41 14.67 -23.72
C SER A 24 13.84 15.43 -24.96
N LEU A 25 13.57 14.83 -26.13
CA LEU A 25 13.38 15.42 -27.48
C LEU A 25 13.82 14.41 -28.55
N ALA A 26 12.93 13.48 -28.88
CA ALA A 26 12.73 12.91 -30.22
C ALA A 26 11.55 11.92 -30.19
N LEU A 27 10.32 12.45 -30.10
CA LEU A 27 9.13 11.71 -30.51
C LEU A 27 8.78 12.14 -31.94
N ALA A 28 9.43 11.51 -32.91
CA ALA A 28 8.99 11.48 -34.29
C ALA A 28 9.44 10.16 -34.94
N GLY A 29 8.47 9.28 -35.18
CA GLY A 29 8.52 8.21 -36.18
C GLY A 29 9.70 7.23 -36.12
N GLY A 30 9.49 6.08 -35.48
CA GLY A 30 10.40 4.94 -35.65
C GLY A 30 10.03 3.79 -34.73
N ALA A 31 9.28 2.82 -35.25
CA ALA A 31 9.10 1.53 -34.62
C ALA A 31 10.46 0.83 -34.53
N ALA A 32 11.10 0.91 -33.36
CA ALA A 32 12.30 0.14 -33.04
C ALA A 32 11.90 -0.99 -32.10
N THR A 33 11.83 -2.20 -32.66
CA THR A 33 11.70 -3.48 -31.98
C THR A 33 12.90 -3.73 -31.08
N LEU A 34 12.83 -3.30 -29.82
CA LEU A 34 13.69 -3.83 -28.78
C LEU A 34 13.16 -5.20 -28.39
N GLY A 35 13.96 -6.23 -28.67
CA GLY A 35 13.65 -7.62 -28.40
C GLY A 35 13.25 -7.82 -26.94
N ALA A 36 11.96 -8.07 -26.74
CA ALA A 36 11.45 -8.66 -25.52
C ALA A 36 12.16 -10.01 -25.35
N GLY A 37 13.06 -10.09 -24.37
CA GLY A 37 13.48 -11.37 -23.83
C GLY A 37 12.22 -12.11 -23.41
N THR A 38 11.91 -13.18 -24.13
CA THR A 38 10.69 -13.97 -23.97
C THR A 38 10.68 -14.63 -22.60
N ALA A 39 9.98 -14.00 -21.65
CA ALA A 39 9.43 -14.67 -20.47
C ALA A 39 7.90 -14.80 -20.59
N ASN A 40 7.40 -15.04 -21.81
CA ASN A 40 6.10 -15.66 -22.03
C ASN A 40 6.30 -17.18 -22.10
N ALA A 41 6.69 -17.79 -20.99
CA ALA A 41 6.32 -19.18 -20.82
C ALA A 41 4.80 -19.17 -20.66
N ALA A 42 4.08 -19.81 -21.58
CA ALA A 42 2.66 -20.05 -21.43
C ALA A 42 2.45 -20.69 -20.06
N ILE A 43 1.83 -19.96 -19.13
CA ILE A 43 1.37 -20.52 -17.87
C ILE A 43 0.37 -21.60 -18.29
N GLY A 44 0.69 -22.88 -18.03
CA GLY A 44 -0.16 -24.00 -18.45
C GLY A 44 -1.57 -23.93 -17.86
N ASP A 45 -2.43 -24.87 -18.23
CA ASP A 45 -3.83 -24.95 -17.74
C ASP A 45 -3.95 -24.93 -16.20
N ASP A 46 -2.88 -25.32 -15.49
CA ASP A 46 -2.72 -25.13 -14.05
C ASP A 46 -1.61 -24.09 -13.73
N PRO A 47 -1.99 -22.86 -13.33
CA PRO A 47 -1.04 -21.79 -13.01
C PRO A 47 -0.29 -22.01 -11.68
N TRP A 48 -0.73 -22.95 -10.84
CA TRP A 48 -0.21 -23.15 -9.49
C TRP A 48 1.16 -23.82 -9.43
N GLY A 49 1.62 -24.46 -10.52
CA GLY A 49 3.00 -24.92 -10.65
C GLY A 49 4.00 -23.76 -10.49
N ARG A 50 3.70 -22.61 -11.08
CA ARG A 50 4.51 -21.39 -10.94
C ARG A 50 4.50 -20.85 -9.51
N ALA A 51 3.35 -20.88 -8.83
CA ALA A 51 3.26 -20.52 -7.42
C ALA A 51 4.19 -21.40 -6.55
N LYS A 52 4.19 -22.71 -6.80
CA LYS A 52 5.07 -23.65 -6.10
C LYS A 52 6.55 -23.36 -6.35
N GLU A 53 6.95 -23.07 -7.58
CA GLU A 53 8.35 -22.68 -7.90
C GLU A 53 8.80 -21.43 -7.14
N ILE A 54 7.92 -20.42 -7.04
CA ILE A 54 8.19 -19.19 -6.29
C ILE A 54 8.42 -19.54 -4.81
N VAL A 55 7.52 -20.32 -4.21
CA VAL A 55 7.62 -20.77 -2.81
C VAL A 55 8.91 -21.57 -2.59
N ASP A 56 9.21 -22.57 -3.42
CA ASP A 56 10.39 -23.42 -3.29
C ASP A 56 11.69 -22.63 -3.42
N ARG A 57 11.71 -21.62 -4.31
CA ARG A 57 12.86 -20.70 -4.44
C ARG A 57 13.04 -19.84 -3.20
N LEU A 58 11.97 -19.25 -2.69
CA LEU A 58 12.01 -18.26 -1.61
C LEU A 58 12.09 -18.88 -0.21
N ASN A 59 11.78 -20.16 -0.05
CA ASN A 59 11.96 -20.89 1.21
C ASN A 59 13.41 -21.21 1.56
N LYS A 60 14.37 -20.90 0.68
CA LYS A 60 15.79 -21.10 0.97
C LYS A 60 16.22 -20.15 2.12
N PRO A 61 16.82 -20.67 3.21
CA PRO A 61 17.28 -19.83 4.31
C PRO A 61 18.29 -18.79 3.85
N ARG A 62 18.13 -17.56 4.34
CA ARG A 62 19.14 -16.51 4.15
C ARG A 62 20.30 -16.74 5.11
N ARG A 63 21.51 -16.47 4.63
CA ARG A 63 22.74 -16.65 5.41
C ARG A 63 23.33 -15.30 5.75
N PHE A 64 23.65 -15.13 7.02
CA PHE A 64 24.38 -14.01 7.55
C PHE A 64 25.65 -14.54 8.20
N ARG A 65 26.65 -13.66 8.34
CA ARG A 65 27.85 -13.97 9.13
C ARG A 65 27.42 -14.29 10.57
N ASP A 66 28.00 -15.34 11.15
CA ASP A 66 27.73 -15.72 12.54
C ASP A 66 28.49 -14.80 13.50
N GLN A 67 27.99 -13.57 13.64
CA GLN A 67 28.52 -12.56 14.54
C GLN A 67 27.40 -11.61 14.99
N ASP A 68 27.29 -11.43 16.30
CA ASP A 68 26.34 -10.50 16.90
C ASP A 68 26.96 -9.13 17.15
N PHE A 69 26.12 -8.11 17.00
CA PHE A 69 26.37 -6.71 17.32
C PHE A 69 25.22 -6.21 18.22
N PRO A 70 25.23 -6.51 19.53
CA PRO A 70 24.20 -6.04 20.46
C PRO A 70 24.17 -4.52 20.54
N ILE A 71 23.01 -3.90 20.43
CA ILE A 71 22.90 -2.43 20.45
C ILE A 71 23.39 -1.79 21.77
N THR A 72 23.41 -2.57 22.86
CA THR A 72 23.93 -2.16 24.18
C THR A 72 25.43 -1.92 24.16
N ASP A 73 26.18 -2.66 23.33
CA ASP A 73 27.63 -2.50 23.19
C ASP A 73 27.98 -1.18 22.48
N PHE A 74 26.99 -0.57 21.83
CA PHE A 74 27.06 0.72 21.16
C PHE A 74 26.40 1.85 21.97
N GLY A 75 26.05 1.59 23.24
CA GLY A 75 25.56 2.60 24.17
C GLY A 75 24.03 2.77 24.22
N ALA A 76 23.25 1.88 23.60
CA ALA A 76 21.80 1.92 23.74
C ALA A 76 21.37 1.65 25.19
N ALA A 77 20.34 2.36 25.65
CA ALA A 77 19.77 2.19 26.98
C ALA A 77 18.23 2.13 26.93
N GLN A 78 17.65 1.30 27.79
CA GLN A 78 16.20 1.15 27.86
C GLN A 78 15.50 2.40 28.38
N CYS A 79 14.25 2.60 27.97
CA CYS A 79 13.39 3.67 28.48
C CYS A 79 12.30 3.14 29.43
N LYS A 80 11.83 4.00 30.33
CA LYS A 80 10.60 3.76 31.09
C LYS A 80 9.39 4.13 30.24
N LEU A 81 8.28 3.45 30.47
CA LEU A 81 7.01 3.78 29.83
C LEU A 81 6.13 4.63 30.74
N VAL A 82 5.33 5.51 30.13
CA VAL A 82 4.29 6.30 30.77
C VAL A 82 2.97 6.10 30.05
N LYS A 83 1.86 6.29 30.77
CA LYS A 83 0.51 6.15 30.22
C LYS A 83 -0.02 7.50 29.76
N ILE A 84 -0.54 7.55 28.53
CA ILE A 84 -1.14 8.74 27.93
C ILE A 84 -2.43 8.38 27.21
N LYS A 85 -3.29 9.37 26.94
CA LYS A 85 -4.42 9.20 26.03
C LYS A 85 -3.94 9.41 24.59
N ALA A 86 -4.19 8.44 23.73
CA ALA A 86 -3.82 8.50 22.30
C ALA A 86 -4.91 7.86 21.44
N TRP A 87 -4.84 8.11 20.14
CA TRP A 87 -5.67 7.41 19.16
C TRP A 87 -5.17 5.99 18.97
N ILE A 88 -6.09 5.03 18.86
CA ILE A 88 -5.81 3.62 18.58
C ILE A 88 -6.48 3.12 17.30
N SER A 89 -7.41 3.91 16.76
CA SER A 89 -8.09 3.65 15.50
C SER A 89 -8.48 4.98 14.85
N HIS A 90 -9.24 4.91 13.76
CA HIS A 90 -9.88 6.06 13.12
C HIS A 90 -10.80 6.84 14.07
N ASP A 91 -11.44 6.14 15.00
CA ASP A 91 -12.60 6.61 15.74
C ASP A 91 -12.35 6.64 17.25
N ASP A 92 -11.41 5.82 17.73
CA ASP A 92 -11.26 5.52 19.14
C ASP A 92 -9.93 6.03 19.71
N GLN A 93 -10.03 6.49 20.95
CA GLN A 93 -8.88 6.77 21.80
C GLN A 93 -8.85 5.83 22.99
N ALA A 94 -7.66 5.38 23.36
CA ALA A 94 -7.45 4.61 24.58
C ALA A 94 -6.24 5.15 25.37
N THR A 95 -6.14 4.69 26.61
CA THR A 95 -4.90 4.88 27.37
C THR A 95 -3.87 3.90 26.81
N VAL A 96 -2.77 4.42 26.28
CA VAL A 96 -1.66 3.64 25.71
C VAL A 96 -0.37 3.92 26.48
N GLU A 97 0.63 3.08 26.28
CA GLU A 97 1.98 3.27 26.83
C GLU A 97 2.91 3.86 25.77
N THR A 98 3.70 4.86 26.16
CA THR A 98 4.71 5.53 25.33
C THR A 98 5.98 5.77 26.15
N GLN A 99 7.08 6.17 25.53
CA GLN A 99 8.32 6.51 26.24
C GLN A 99 8.11 7.65 27.25
N ALA A 100 8.79 7.60 28.39
CA ALA A 100 8.85 8.71 29.33
C ALA A 100 9.54 9.94 28.70
N PRO A 101 9.15 11.17 29.07
CA PRO A 101 9.87 12.37 28.66
C PRO A 101 11.37 12.30 29.02
N GLY A 102 12.23 12.74 28.09
CA GLY A 102 13.69 12.69 28.28
C GLY A 102 14.32 11.30 28.18
N SER A 103 13.59 10.30 27.64
CA SER A 103 14.12 8.97 27.38
C SER A 103 15.37 9.00 26.49
N HIS A 104 16.30 8.07 26.75
CA HIS A 104 17.53 7.93 25.99
C HIS A 104 17.23 7.57 24.52
N ASP A 105 17.74 8.35 23.59
CA ASP A 105 17.63 8.09 22.15
C ASP A 105 18.61 7.00 21.71
N CYS A 106 18.09 5.85 21.31
CA CYS A 106 18.89 4.71 20.85
C CYS A 106 19.29 4.80 19.37
N TYR A 107 18.82 5.80 18.60
CA TYR A 107 19.18 5.95 17.18
C TYR A 107 20.70 5.94 16.94
N PRO A 108 21.54 6.72 17.66
CA PRO A 108 22.99 6.72 17.43
C PRO A 108 23.63 5.35 17.66
N ALA A 109 23.20 4.63 18.70
CA ALA A 109 23.71 3.30 19.03
C ALA A 109 23.32 2.25 17.98
N ILE A 110 22.05 2.24 17.56
CA ILE A 110 21.56 1.33 16.52
C ILE A 110 22.26 1.60 15.19
N LYS A 111 22.41 2.88 14.80
CA LYS A 111 23.16 3.26 13.60
C LYS A 111 24.60 2.74 13.65
N ALA A 112 25.30 2.96 14.77
CA ALA A 112 26.68 2.50 14.93
C ALA A 112 26.80 0.97 14.88
N ALA A 113 25.86 0.24 15.48
CA ALA A 113 25.82 -1.22 15.45
C ALA A 113 25.63 -1.75 14.01
N ILE A 114 24.71 -1.14 13.24
CA ILE A 114 24.48 -1.49 11.83
C ILE A 114 25.71 -1.20 10.97
N GLU A 115 26.34 -0.03 11.14
CA GLU A 115 27.54 0.34 10.39
C GLU A 115 28.71 -0.60 10.71
N ALA A 116 28.90 -0.97 11.99
CA ALA A 116 29.92 -1.93 12.40
C ALA A 116 29.65 -3.33 11.82
N CYS A 117 28.40 -3.79 11.89
CA CYS A 117 27.95 -5.05 11.31
C CYS A 117 28.22 -5.11 9.80
N HIS A 118 27.76 -4.11 9.06
CA HIS A 118 27.99 -4.01 7.62
C HIS A 118 29.49 -3.97 7.28
N LYS A 119 30.28 -3.16 7.99
CA LYS A 119 31.73 -3.03 7.78
C LYS A 119 32.49 -4.34 8.06
N ALA A 120 31.98 -5.18 8.96
CA ALA A 120 32.52 -6.51 9.20
C ALA A 120 32.16 -7.53 8.11
N GLY A 121 31.42 -7.13 7.06
CA GLY A 121 30.94 -8.04 6.02
C GLY A 121 29.59 -8.68 6.34
N GLY A 122 28.88 -8.15 7.34
CA GLY A 122 27.55 -8.59 7.75
C GLY A 122 27.52 -9.26 9.12
N GLY A 123 26.34 -9.68 9.52
CA GLY A 123 26.07 -10.27 10.82
C GLY A 123 24.69 -9.88 11.34
N ARG A 124 24.49 -10.09 12.64
CA ARG A 124 23.21 -9.84 13.31
C ARG A 124 23.32 -8.68 14.29
N VAL A 125 22.54 -7.62 14.07
CA VAL A 125 22.36 -6.53 15.03
C VAL A 125 21.24 -6.92 15.98
N VAL A 126 21.57 -7.12 17.25
CA VAL A 126 20.63 -7.68 18.24
C VAL A 126 20.02 -6.56 19.08
N ILE A 127 18.68 -6.49 19.09
CA ILE A 127 17.89 -5.64 20.00
C ILE A 127 17.36 -6.54 21.13
N PRO A 128 17.91 -6.45 22.36
CA PRO A 128 17.49 -7.30 23.48
C PRO A 128 16.06 -7.01 23.95
N SER A 129 15.53 -7.89 24.81
CA SER A 129 14.26 -7.66 25.51
C SER A 129 14.26 -6.31 26.24
N GLY A 130 13.13 -5.62 26.25
CA GLY A 130 12.94 -4.32 26.90
C GLY A 130 12.48 -3.21 25.97
N ASN A 131 12.28 -2.01 26.53
CA ASN A 131 11.74 -0.86 25.80
C ASN A 131 12.87 0.04 25.30
N TRP A 132 12.89 0.34 23.99
CA TRP A 132 13.94 1.10 23.33
C TRP A 132 13.33 2.28 22.58
N PHE A 133 13.63 3.51 23.01
CA PHE A 133 13.18 4.71 22.31
C PHE A 133 14.14 5.07 21.17
N VAL A 134 13.63 5.35 19.98
CA VAL A 134 14.44 5.65 18.78
C VAL A 134 13.95 6.94 18.11
N ALA A 135 14.76 8.00 18.16
CA ALA A 135 14.51 9.29 17.54
C ALA A 135 15.24 9.44 16.20
N GLY A 136 14.95 8.53 15.27
CA GLY A 136 15.47 8.54 13.91
C GLY A 136 15.19 7.22 13.18
N PRO A 137 15.56 7.13 11.89
CA PRO A 137 15.34 5.93 11.10
C PRO A 137 16.35 4.83 11.42
N ILE A 138 15.91 3.57 11.54
CA ILE A 138 16.77 2.40 11.46
C ILE A 138 17.04 2.11 9.98
N VAL A 139 18.23 2.51 9.51
CA VAL A 139 18.62 2.34 8.10
C VAL A 139 19.34 1.01 7.90
N LEU A 140 18.74 0.06 7.17
CA LEU A 140 19.34 -1.24 6.89
C LEU A 140 20.40 -1.13 5.78
N LEU A 141 21.53 -1.80 5.97
CA LEU A 141 22.62 -1.92 5.01
C LEU A 141 22.79 -3.37 4.55
N SER A 142 23.45 -3.60 3.42
CA SER A 142 23.62 -4.95 2.86
C SER A 142 24.30 -5.91 3.85
N ASN A 143 23.86 -7.18 3.85
CA ASN A 143 24.33 -8.24 4.77
C ASN A 143 24.04 -8.01 6.25
N VAL A 144 23.11 -7.10 6.59
CA VAL A 144 22.71 -6.84 7.98
C VAL A 144 21.39 -7.54 8.29
N HIS A 145 21.39 -8.30 9.39
CA HIS A 145 20.22 -8.91 10.00
C HIS A 145 19.89 -8.19 11.31
N VAL A 146 18.88 -7.31 11.31
CA VAL A 146 18.35 -6.74 12.55
C VAL A 146 17.41 -7.76 13.19
N HIS A 147 17.68 -8.11 14.44
CA HIS A 147 16.96 -9.16 15.16
C HIS A 147 16.48 -8.68 16.53
N LEU A 148 15.16 -8.66 16.70
CA LEU A 148 14.49 -8.34 17.94
C LEU A 148 14.34 -9.62 18.77
N LYS A 149 14.84 -9.59 20.01
CA LYS A 149 14.58 -10.63 20.99
C LYS A 149 13.12 -10.64 21.43
N LYS A 150 12.67 -11.75 21.97
CA LYS A 150 11.38 -11.88 22.66
C LYS A 150 11.25 -10.78 23.71
N GLY A 151 10.12 -10.07 23.72
CA GLY A 151 9.88 -8.94 24.63
C GLY A 151 10.64 -7.65 24.30
N ALA A 152 11.32 -7.55 23.16
CA ALA A 152 11.86 -6.28 22.67
C ALA A 152 10.72 -5.40 22.16
N ASN A 153 10.68 -4.14 22.59
CA ASN A 153 9.69 -3.15 22.17
C ASN A 153 10.41 -1.88 21.72
N VAL A 154 10.44 -1.64 20.41
CA VAL A 154 11.06 -0.45 19.81
C VAL A 154 9.98 0.61 19.63
N LEU A 155 10.10 1.72 20.37
CA LEU A 155 9.20 2.86 20.30
C LEU A 155 9.84 3.94 19.43
N PHE A 156 9.32 4.10 18.21
CA PHE A 156 9.81 5.12 17.29
C PHE A 156 9.27 6.50 17.66
N SER A 157 10.11 7.53 17.53
CA SER A 157 9.71 8.90 17.85
C SER A 157 8.47 9.33 17.10
N THR A 158 7.63 10.11 17.78
CA THR A 158 6.45 10.72 17.18
C THR A 158 6.79 12.02 16.46
N GLN A 159 7.99 12.57 16.62
CA GLN A 159 8.31 13.92 16.16
C GLN A 159 8.73 13.94 14.68
N PRO A 160 8.05 14.70 13.80
CA PRO A 160 8.44 14.80 12.39
C PRO A 160 9.88 15.29 12.16
N THR A 161 10.39 16.12 13.07
CA THR A 161 11.76 16.64 13.03
C THR A 161 12.82 15.54 13.08
N ASP A 162 12.55 14.42 13.77
CA ASP A 162 13.52 13.34 13.92
C ASP A 162 13.71 12.56 12.62
N TYR A 163 12.70 12.55 11.75
CA TYR A 163 12.72 11.94 10.42
C TYR A 163 13.19 12.89 9.30
N ALA A 164 13.43 14.16 9.63
CA ALA A 164 13.97 15.18 8.74
C ALA A 164 15.39 15.63 9.14
N LYS A 165 16.08 14.85 9.99
CA LYS A 165 17.40 15.20 10.54
C LYS A 165 18.56 14.48 9.86
N TYR A 166 18.33 13.27 9.35
CA TYR A 166 19.41 12.35 8.93
C TYR A 166 19.36 11.95 7.46
N GLY A 167 18.43 12.52 6.68
CA GLY A 167 18.35 12.25 5.24
C GLY A 167 19.58 12.73 4.46
N GLU A 168 19.77 12.16 3.28
CA GLU A 168 20.92 12.45 2.40
C GLU A 168 20.75 13.77 1.64
N PHE A 169 19.53 14.24 1.46
CA PHE A 169 19.20 15.42 0.68
C PHE A 169 18.90 16.60 1.60
N ASP A 170 19.77 17.60 1.60
CA ASP A 170 19.54 18.83 2.35
C ASP A 170 18.56 19.74 1.57
N CYS A 171 17.32 19.80 2.05
CA CYS A 171 16.24 20.57 1.44
C CYS A 171 15.98 21.91 2.18
N GLY A 172 16.99 22.42 2.90
CA GLY A 172 16.91 23.70 3.62
C GLY A 172 15.84 23.66 4.71
N LYS A 173 14.87 24.60 4.66
CA LYS A 173 13.80 24.71 5.67
C LYS A 173 12.91 23.47 5.79
N HIS A 174 12.93 22.59 4.79
CA HIS A 174 12.16 21.35 4.75
C HIS A 174 12.87 20.18 5.47
N GLY A 175 14.14 20.38 5.86
CA GLY A 175 14.96 19.40 6.55
C GLY A 175 15.81 18.53 5.62
N LYS A 176 16.51 17.57 6.21
CA LYS A 176 17.31 16.55 5.53
C LYS A 176 16.46 15.32 5.23
N LEU A 177 16.13 15.12 3.96
CA LEU A 177 15.13 14.17 3.46
C LEU A 177 15.78 12.97 2.74
N VAL A 178 14.97 11.94 2.47
CA VAL A 178 15.38 10.77 1.68
C VAL A 178 14.53 10.65 0.42
N ILE A 179 15.02 9.88 -0.56
CA ILE A 179 14.17 9.38 -1.65
C ILE A 179 13.15 8.42 -1.06
N THR A 180 11.88 8.69 -1.31
CA THR A 180 10.77 7.83 -0.92
C THR A 180 9.68 7.88 -1.99
N ARG A 181 8.62 7.12 -1.75
CA ARG A 181 7.46 7.02 -2.64
C ARG A 181 6.18 7.11 -1.83
N TRP A 182 5.29 8.01 -2.21
CA TRP A 182 4.04 8.26 -1.48
C TRP A 182 2.85 8.06 -2.43
N GLN A 183 1.98 7.10 -2.11
CA GLN A 183 0.82 6.71 -2.92
C GLN A 183 1.11 6.54 -4.42
N GLY A 184 2.24 5.91 -4.74
CA GLY A 184 2.61 5.57 -6.11
C GLY A 184 3.40 6.62 -6.89
N ASN A 185 3.86 7.70 -6.25
CA ASN A 185 4.73 8.71 -6.87
C ASN A 185 5.99 8.96 -6.03
N ASP A 186 7.14 9.11 -6.69
CA ASP A 186 8.42 9.36 -6.04
C ASP A 186 8.57 10.83 -5.61
N CYS A 187 9.18 11.04 -4.44
CA CYS A 187 9.45 12.37 -3.88
C CYS A 187 10.63 12.37 -2.89
N LEU A 188 11.03 13.57 -2.46
CA LEU A 188 11.86 13.78 -1.28
C LEU A 188 10.96 14.10 -0.08
N ASN A 189 10.96 13.23 0.93
CA ASN A 189 10.14 13.39 2.13
C ASN A 189 10.85 12.83 3.38
N PHE A 190 10.17 12.87 4.53
CA PHE A 190 10.61 12.27 5.79
C PHE A 190 11.14 10.84 5.58
N ALA A 191 12.21 10.49 6.29
CA ALA A 191 12.66 9.11 6.38
C ALA A 191 11.59 8.23 7.06
N SER A 192 11.47 6.98 6.61
CA SER A 192 10.64 5.99 7.31
C SER A 192 11.32 5.52 8.59
N PRO A 193 10.58 5.17 9.67
CA PRO A 193 11.13 4.56 10.88
C PRO A 193 12.11 3.42 10.61
N ILE A 194 11.83 2.58 9.62
CA ILE A 194 12.79 1.62 9.07
C ILE A 194 12.93 1.86 7.57
N TYR A 195 14.16 1.99 7.10
CA TYR A 195 14.45 2.38 5.74
C TYR A 195 15.59 1.55 5.13
N ALA A 196 15.50 1.24 3.84
CA ALA A 196 16.61 0.71 3.07
C ALA A 196 16.54 1.20 1.62
N TYR A 197 17.70 1.49 1.02
CA TYR A 197 17.79 1.88 -0.39
C TYR A 197 18.95 1.16 -1.08
N GLY A 198 18.61 0.28 -2.02
CA GLY A 198 19.57 -0.47 -2.84
C GLY A 198 20.37 -1.51 -2.06
N ALA A 199 19.87 -1.98 -0.92
CA ALA A 199 20.55 -2.97 -0.08
C ALA A 199 20.30 -4.41 -0.58
N ASP A 200 21.27 -5.29 -0.37
CA ASP A 200 21.19 -6.71 -0.72
C ASP A 200 21.40 -7.59 0.52
N ASN A 201 20.67 -8.69 0.60
CA ASN A 201 20.73 -9.66 1.70
C ASN A 201 20.49 -8.97 3.05
N ILE A 202 19.26 -8.50 3.26
CA ILE A 202 18.85 -7.81 4.49
C ILE A 202 17.75 -8.62 5.20
N ALA A 203 17.80 -8.61 6.53
CA ALA A 203 16.75 -9.21 7.34
C ALA A 203 16.32 -8.29 8.49
N LEU A 204 15.02 -8.27 8.75
CA LEU A 204 14.40 -7.72 9.95
C LEU A 204 13.53 -8.83 10.56
N THR A 205 13.87 -9.27 11.77
CA THR A 205 13.18 -10.41 12.39
C THR A 205 12.86 -10.18 13.86
N GLY A 206 11.83 -10.84 14.36
CA GLY A 206 11.51 -11.01 15.77
C GLY A 206 11.53 -12.49 16.16
N GLU A 207 11.79 -12.80 17.43
CA GLU A 207 11.71 -14.19 17.94
C GLU A 207 10.28 -14.70 18.03
N ASP A 208 9.32 -13.82 18.36
CA ASP A 208 7.88 -14.05 18.31
C ASP A 208 7.11 -12.72 18.27
N TRP A 209 5.78 -12.78 18.31
CA TRP A 209 4.90 -11.60 18.26
C TRP A 209 5.07 -10.63 19.45
N THR A 210 5.83 -11.00 20.49
CA THR A 210 6.21 -10.07 21.58
C THR A 210 7.44 -9.22 21.23
N SER A 211 8.07 -9.46 20.09
CA SER A 211 9.05 -8.57 19.46
C SER A 211 8.31 -7.49 18.65
N ILE A 212 8.23 -6.27 19.19
CA ILE A 212 7.34 -5.22 18.73
C ILE A 212 8.11 -4.05 18.10
N LEU A 213 7.66 -3.64 16.92
CA LEU A 213 8.00 -2.38 16.26
C LEU A 213 6.80 -1.43 16.35
N ASN A 214 6.88 -0.44 17.23
CA ASN A 214 5.77 0.47 17.50
C ASN A 214 6.01 1.85 16.87
N GLY A 215 5.22 2.17 15.83
CA GLY A 215 5.31 3.43 15.10
C GLY A 215 4.70 4.64 15.80
N GLN A 216 3.93 4.43 16.87
CA GLN A 216 3.29 5.48 17.66
C GLN A 216 2.48 6.53 16.86
N GLY A 217 1.88 6.13 15.74
CA GLY A 217 1.19 7.01 14.79
C GLY A 217 0.03 7.82 15.39
N GLY A 218 -0.68 7.25 16.36
CA GLY A 218 -1.78 7.88 17.09
C GLY A 218 -1.36 8.67 18.33
N VAL A 219 -0.08 8.62 18.73
CA VAL A 219 0.46 9.33 19.90
C VAL A 219 0.70 10.81 19.55
N PRO A 220 0.25 11.75 20.40
CA PRO A 220 0.45 13.17 20.14
C PRO A 220 1.93 13.59 20.02
N PHE A 221 2.18 14.59 19.18
CA PHE A 221 3.45 15.30 19.11
C PHE A 221 3.66 16.12 20.39
N ASN A 222 4.92 16.26 20.82
CA ASN A 222 5.26 17.09 21.97
C ASN A 222 4.81 18.54 21.77
N GLY A 223 4.10 19.09 22.76
CA GLY A 223 3.69 20.49 22.78
C GLY A 223 2.65 20.88 21.73
N LYS A 224 1.97 19.92 21.10
CA LYS A 224 0.86 20.19 20.17
C LYS A 224 -0.42 19.52 20.66
N ASP A 225 -1.46 20.32 20.91
CA ASP A 225 -2.75 19.85 21.42
C ASP A 225 -3.38 18.77 20.53
N GLY A 226 -3.19 17.50 20.89
CA GLY A 226 -3.79 16.34 20.24
C GLY A 226 -3.37 16.07 18.78
N ASP A 227 -2.38 16.80 18.23
CA ASP A 227 -1.85 16.56 16.88
C ASP A 227 -0.94 15.35 16.87
N CYS A 228 -1.09 14.45 15.91
CA CYS A 228 -0.24 13.26 15.75
C CYS A 228 -0.02 12.97 14.27
N TRP A 229 0.62 11.85 13.93
CA TRP A 229 0.75 11.49 12.52
C TRP A 229 -0.63 11.30 11.90
N TRP A 230 -1.54 10.59 12.55
CA TRP A 230 -2.85 10.26 11.96
C TRP A 230 -3.75 11.47 11.68
N THR A 231 -3.65 12.56 12.46
CA THR A 231 -4.43 13.79 12.23
C THR A 231 -4.09 14.44 10.88
N TRP A 232 -2.89 14.22 10.33
CA TRP A 232 -2.46 14.77 9.04
C TRP A 232 -3.26 14.23 7.85
N LYS A 233 -4.00 13.12 8.03
CA LYS A 233 -4.92 12.63 6.99
C LYS A 233 -6.03 13.64 6.71
N GLY A 234 -6.47 14.40 7.71
CA GLY A 234 -7.35 15.56 7.53
C GLY A 234 -8.75 15.28 6.98
N LYS A 235 -9.35 14.12 7.27
CA LYS A 235 -10.72 13.84 6.84
C LYS A 235 -11.73 14.21 7.95
N ASN A 236 -12.61 15.15 7.63
CA ASN A 236 -13.84 15.41 8.37
C ASN A 236 -15.01 14.61 7.77
N ARG A 237 -16.05 14.32 8.58
CA ARG A 237 -17.33 13.69 8.19
C ARG A 237 -17.79 14.11 6.78
N THR A 238 -17.90 13.17 5.85
CA THR A 238 -18.77 13.33 4.67
C THR A 238 -20.17 12.81 5.02
N ILE A 239 -21.21 13.38 4.39
CA ILE A 239 -22.66 13.29 4.69
C ILE A 239 -23.27 11.86 4.66
N ASN A 240 -22.48 10.78 4.71
CA ASN A 240 -22.97 9.40 4.65
C ASN A 240 -22.38 8.53 5.78
N PRO A 241 -23.18 8.08 6.77
CA PRO A 241 -22.71 7.30 7.94
C PRO A 241 -22.18 5.89 7.64
N ALA A 242 -22.18 5.45 6.37
CA ALA A 242 -21.80 4.10 5.97
C ALA A 242 -20.45 4.01 5.23
N SER A 243 -19.80 5.14 4.94
CA SER A 243 -18.41 5.17 4.47
C SER A 243 -17.51 5.75 5.55
N GLN A 244 -16.43 5.03 5.84
CA GLN A 244 -15.40 5.29 6.85
C GLN A 244 -14.96 6.76 6.88
N ALA A 245 -15.47 7.54 7.83
CA ALA A 245 -15.36 8.99 7.79
C ALA A 245 -14.99 9.63 9.14
N ASN A 246 -14.09 9.02 9.91
CA ASN A 246 -13.39 9.78 10.95
C ASN A 246 -11.88 9.68 10.78
N THR A 247 -11.21 10.82 10.92
CA THR A 247 -9.78 10.89 11.19
C THR A 247 -9.64 11.38 12.63
N PRO A 248 -8.73 10.78 13.41
CA PRO A 248 -8.30 11.29 14.70
C PRO A 248 -8.18 12.82 14.76
N GLY A 249 -8.98 13.46 15.61
CA GLY A 249 -8.72 14.83 16.10
C GLY A 249 -8.65 15.94 15.05
N TYR A 250 -9.34 15.82 13.90
CA TYR A 250 -9.36 16.90 12.92
C TYR A 250 -10.01 18.17 13.49
N VAL A 251 -9.35 19.31 13.27
CA VAL A 251 -9.85 20.65 13.59
C VAL A 251 -9.96 21.42 12.29
N GLU A 252 -11.13 21.98 12.00
CA GLU A 252 -11.35 22.75 10.78
C GLU A 252 -10.36 23.92 10.67
N GLY A 253 -9.81 24.12 9.46
CA GLY A 253 -8.78 25.13 9.20
C GLY A 253 -7.35 24.71 9.56
N LYS A 254 -7.14 23.60 10.27
CA LYS A 254 -5.81 23.04 10.49
C LYS A 254 -5.29 22.44 9.19
N LEU A 255 -4.06 22.82 8.79
CA LEU A 255 -3.42 22.27 7.60
C LEU A 255 -3.22 20.75 7.72
N THR A 256 -3.48 20.05 6.62
CA THR A 256 -3.42 18.59 6.47
C THR A 256 -3.05 18.26 5.03
N GLN A 257 -2.86 16.98 4.70
CA GLN A 257 -2.54 16.55 3.34
C GLN A 257 -3.63 16.93 2.30
N ARG A 258 -4.86 17.24 2.74
CA ARG A 258 -6.02 17.49 1.85
C ARG A 258 -6.36 18.96 1.66
N LEU A 259 -5.80 19.85 2.47
CA LEU A 259 -6.04 21.29 2.34
C LEU A 259 -4.96 21.92 1.45
N PRO A 260 -5.31 22.91 0.61
CA PRO A 260 -4.32 23.65 -0.19
C PRO A 260 -3.19 24.20 0.69
N ASN A 261 -1.98 23.70 0.50
CA ASN A 261 -0.82 24.16 1.26
C ASN A 261 -0.34 25.50 0.68
N PRO A 262 -0.24 26.58 1.48
CA PRO A 262 0.25 27.87 0.98
C PRO A 262 1.71 27.85 0.51
N ILE A 263 2.48 26.83 0.89
CA ILE A 263 3.86 26.62 0.41
C ILE A 263 3.88 26.15 -1.05
N ASN A 264 2.85 25.40 -1.48
CA ASN A 264 2.77 24.89 -2.86
C ASN A 264 2.49 26.05 -3.84
N PRO A 265 3.19 26.09 -5.00
CA PRO A 265 3.09 27.18 -5.99
C PRO A 265 1.66 27.46 -6.42
N LYS A 266 1.36 28.73 -6.71
CA LYS A 266 0.03 29.16 -7.16
C LYS A 266 -0.28 28.73 -8.58
N SER A 267 0.74 28.42 -9.38
CA SER A 267 0.61 27.87 -10.72
C SER A 267 1.63 26.76 -10.95
N LEU A 268 1.24 25.73 -11.68
CA LEU A 268 2.14 24.68 -12.14
C LEU A 268 3.20 25.23 -13.11
N LYS A 269 2.99 26.43 -13.68
CA LYS A 269 3.99 27.13 -14.50
C LYS A 269 5.31 27.33 -13.75
N ASP A 270 5.24 27.54 -12.44
CA ASP A 270 6.41 27.83 -11.61
C ASP A 270 7.33 26.61 -11.43
N VAL A 271 6.79 25.40 -11.63
CA VAL A 271 7.52 24.12 -11.44
C VAL A 271 7.57 23.25 -12.69
N ALA A 272 6.71 23.50 -13.67
CA ALA A 272 6.68 22.85 -14.98
C ALA A 272 6.57 23.90 -16.11
N PRO A 273 7.56 24.80 -16.25
CA PRO A 273 7.55 25.84 -17.30
C PRO A 273 7.70 25.27 -18.72
N HIS A 274 8.12 24.01 -18.83
CA HIS A 274 8.31 23.31 -20.10
C HIS A 274 6.99 22.88 -20.76
N LEU A 275 5.89 22.82 -20.01
CA LEU A 275 4.56 22.49 -20.54
C LEU A 275 3.91 23.71 -21.22
N THR A 276 2.92 23.47 -22.07
CA THR A 276 2.01 24.50 -22.56
C THR A 276 1.01 24.89 -21.46
N GLU A 277 0.32 26.02 -21.65
CA GLU A 277 -0.73 26.43 -20.70
C GLU A 277 -1.90 25.44 -20.65
N ALA A 278 -2.29 24.90 -21.81
CA ALA A 278 -3.36 23.91 -21.89
C ALA A 278 -3.03 22.63 -21.12
N GLU A 279 -1.80 22.11 -21.24
CA GLU A 279 -1.33 20.93 -20.49
C GLU A 279 -1.31 21.21 -18.98
N ARG A 280 -0.84 22.38 -18.55
CA ARG A 280 -0.84 22.75 -17.13
C ARG A 280 -2.25 22.83 -16.56
N LEU A 281 -3.17 23.49 -17.27
CA LEU A 281 -4.56 23.60 -16.82
C LEU A 281 -5.25 22.23 -16.78
N HIS A 282 -4.91 21.33 -17.71
CA HIS A 282 -5.41 19.96 -17.69
C HIS A 282 -4.92 19.17 -16.46
N ILE A 283 -3.66 19.32 -16.05
CA ILE A 283 -3.10 18.65 -14.87
C ILE A 283 -3.61 19.26 -13.56
N GLN A 284 -3.59 20.60 -13.46
CA GLN A 284 -4.06 21.32 -12.28
C GLN A 284 -5.55 21.10 -12.03
N GLY A 285 -6.36 21.07 -13.09
CA GLY A 285 -7.82 21.13 -12.96
C GLY A 285 -8.29 22.48 -12.42
N GLU A 286 -9.53 22.50 -11.93
CA GLU A 286 -10.18 23.72 -11.45
C GLU A 286 -9.87 24.01 -9.98
N GLY A 287 -9.66 25.30 -9.67
CA GLY A 287 -9.50 25.80 -8.30
C GLY A 287 -8.17 25.38 -7.65
N GLU A 288 -8.16 25.40 -6.32
CA GLU A 288 -6.92 25.30 -5.52
C GLU A 288 -6.65 23.88 -5.00
N ARG A 289 -7.53 22.91 -5.28
CA ARG A 289 -7.47 21.54 -4.72
C ARG A 289 -6.15 20.84 -5.07
N TRP A 290 -5.61 21.07 -6.26
CA TRP A 290 -4.34 20.48 -6.70
C TRP A 290 -3.14 20.92 -5.84
N ARG A 291 -3.25 22.01 -5.07
CA ARG A 291 -2.20 22.48 -4.16
C ARG A 291 -2.23 21.80 -2.80
N ALA A 292 -3.20 20.91 -2.54
CA ALA A 292 -3.13 20.04 -1.37
C ALA A 292 -2.02 19.01 -1.55
N ASP A 293 -1.23 18.68 -0.53
CA ASP A 293 -0.05 17.82 -0.70
C ASP A 293 -0.38 16.45 -1.32
N GLU A 294 -1.55 15.85 -0.99
CA GLU A 294 -2.00 14.56 -1.55
C GLU A 294 -2.40 14.63 -3.03
N GLN A 295 -2.55 15.84 -3.60
CA GLN A 295 -2.91 16.10 -4.99
C GLN A 295 -1.73 16.74 -5.76
N TYR A 296 -0.89 17.49 -5.05
CA TYR A 296 0.25 18.19 -5.63
C TYR A 296 1.31 17.22 -6.10
N LEU A 297 1.62 16.18 -5.31
CA LEU A 297 2.60 15.17 -5.72
C LEU A 297 2.20 14.43 -7.02
N PRO A 298 0.98 13.87 -7.16
CA PRO A 298 0.49 13.34 -8.42
C PRO A 298 0.56 14.34 -9.59
N ALA A 299 0.21 15.61 -9.34
CA ALA A 299 0.32 16.66 -10.36
C ALA A 299 1.77 16.91 -10.82
N LEU A 300 2.75 16.85 -9.91
CA LEU A 300 4.17 16.92 -10.25
C LEU A 300 4.63 15.71 -11.08
N SER A 301 4.08 14.52 -10.80
CA SER A 301 4.33 13.31 -11.61
C SER A 301 3.77 13.46 -13.02
N GLU A 302 2.48 13.80 -13.17
CA GLU A 302 1.85 14.04 -14.48
C GLU A 302 2.53 15.17 -15.27
N ALA A 303 3.07 16.16 -14.57
CA ALA A 303 3.79 17.27 -15.19
C ALA A 303 5.25 16.96 -15.54
N GLY A 304 5.73 15.73 -15.31
CA GLY A 304 7.11 15.33 -15.61
C GLY A 304 8.15 16.09 -14.78
N VAL A 305 7.78 16.66 -13.63
CA VAL A 305 8.72 17.38 -12.77
C VAL A 305 9.76 16.40 -12.24
N PRO A 306 11.07 16.67 -12.34
CA PRO A 306 12.10 15.75 -11.86
C PRO A 306 12.00 15.48 -10.35
N LEU A 307 12.26 14.25 -9.92
CA LEU A 307 12.23 13.83 -8.51
C LEU A 307 12.94 14.80 -7.57
N ALA A 308 14.12 15.29 -7.97
CA ALA A 308 14.94 16.22 -7.21
C ALA A 308 14.22 17.53 -6.81
N GLN A 309 13.15 17.89 -7.53
CA GLN A 309 12.37 19.10 -7.31
C GLN A 309 11.04 18.82 -6.57
N ARG A 310 10.72 17.55 -6.30
CA ARG A 310 9.50 17.13 -5.59
C ARG A 310 9.77 17.06 -4.08
N VAL A 311 9.95 18.23 -3.47
CA VAL A 311 10.36 18.39 -2.06
C VAL A 311 9.16 18.61 -1.16
N PHE A 312 9.02 17.76 -0.12
CA PHE A 312 7.98 17.87 0.90
C PHE A 312 8.60 18.06 2.29
N GLY A 313 8.56 17.06 3.19
CA GLY A 313 9.17 17.15 4.52
C GLY A 313 8.53 18.20 5.42
N LEU A 314 9.33 18.92 6.22
CA LEU A 314 8.83 19.91 7.17
C LEU A 314 8.04 21.02 6.46
N GLY A 315 6.85 21.34 6.97
CA GLY A 315 5.90 22.28 6.34
C GLY A 315 4.88 21.61 5.42
N HIS A 316 5.05 20.32 5.12
CA HIS A 316 4.10 19.49 4.38
C HIS A 316 3.56 18.36 5.27
N PHE A 317 2.52 17.68 4.79
CA PHE A 317 1.71 16.76 5.59
C PHE A 317 1.65 15.34 5.02
N LEU A 318 2.65 14.96 4.22
CA LEU A 318 2.80 13.58 3.72
C LEU A 318 3.49 12.71 4.77
N ARG A 319 2.73 11.82 5.41
CA ARG A 319 3.22 10.91 6.46
C ARG A 319 4.21 9.88 5.89
N PRO A 320 5.26 9.51 6.65
CA PRO A 320 6.15 8.42 6.26
C PRO A 320 5.49 7.04 6.47
N THR A 321 5.79 6.07 5.61
CA THR A 321 5.54 4.64 5.85
C THR A 321 6.35 4.13 7.04
N MET A 322 5.98 2.99 7.63
CA MET A 322 6.73 2.40 8.75
C MET A 322 8.01 1.69 8.29
N ILE A 323 7.89 0.71 7.40
CA ILE A 323 9.02 -0.04 6.83
C ILE A 323 9.05 0.21 5.32
N HIS A 324 10.10 0.89 4.84
CA HIS A 324 10.21 1.26 3.43
C HIS A 324 11.53 0.76 2.83
N LEU A 325 11.43 -0.11 1.83
CA LEU A 325 12.59 -0.71 1.17
C LEU A 325 12.53 -0.35 -0.31
N ILE A 326 13.55 0.30 -0.87
CA ILE A 326 13.57 0.70 -2.28
C ILE A 326 14.72 -0.01 -2.99
N GLY A 327 14.42 -0.72 -4.07
CA GLY A 327 15.45 -1.35 -4.91
C GLY A 327 16.28 -2.42 -4.20
N CYS A 328 15.74 -3.04 -3.15
CA CYS A 328 16.45 -4.02 -2.33
C CYS A 328 16.30 -5.44 -2.88
N THR A 329 17.30 -6.29 -2.66
CA THR A 329 17.27 -7.70 -3.08
C THR A 329 17.52 -8.63 -1.90
N ASN A 330 16.99 -9.84 -1.97
CA ASN A 330 17.18 -10.85 -0.92
C ASN A 330 16.71 -10.37 0.46
N VAL A 331 15.43 -10.04 0.57
CA VAL A 331 14.82 -9.47 1.78
C VAL A 331 14.12 -10.54 2.62
N LEU A 332 14.32 -10.53 3.94
CA LEU A 332 13.56 -11.33 4.91
C LEU A 332 12.92 -10.43 5.98
N LEU A 333 11.60 -10.52 6.11
CA LEU A 333 10.80 -9.89 7.16
C LEU A 333 10.09 -10.99 7.94
N GLU A 334 10.40 -11.22 9.22
CA GLU A 334 9.90 -12.43 9.89
C GLU A 334 9.62 -12.30 11.38
N GLY A 335 8.48 -12.83 11.84
CA GLY A 335 8.25 -13.18 13.24
C GLY A 335 7.93 -12.05 14.23
N TYR A 336 8.00 -10.77 13.84
CA TYR A 336 7.70 -9.63 14.71
C TYR A 336 6.23 -9.17 14.61
N GLU A 337 5.80 -8.37 15.58
CA GLU A 337 4.60 -7.51 15.48
C GLU A 337 5.02 -6.10 15.05
N VAL A 338 4.31 -5.54 14.08
CA VAL A 338 4.37 -4.11 13.75
C VAL A 338 3.04 -3.48 14.10
N LYS A 339 3.08 -2.34 14.82
CA LYS A 339 1.86 -1.70 15.28
C LYS A 339 1.88 -0.19 15.30
N ASP A 340 0.67 0.37 15.30
CA ASP A 340 0.40 1.82 15.39
C ASP A 340 1.26 2.64 14.41
N THR A 341 1.25 2.28 13.13
CA THR A 341 2.13 2.87 12.11
C THR A 341 1.66 4.25 11.66
N PRO A 342 2.56 5.20 11.31
CA PRO A 342 2.14 6.53 10.84
C PRO A 342 1.32 6.51 9.53
N PHE A 343 1.63 5.55 8.66
CA PHE A 343 1.04 5.29 7.33
C PHE A 343 1.14 3.78 7.02
N TRP A 344 1.37 3.36 5.77
CA TRP A 344 1.52 1.94 5.41
C TRP A 344 2.56 1.21 6.26
N GLN A 345 2.27 -0.04 6.62
CA GLN A 345 3.11 -0.82 7.54
C GLN A 345 4.37 -1.34 6.84
N HIS A 346 4.24 -1.85 5.62
CA HIS A 346 5.37 -2.37 4.84
C HIS A 346 5.24 -1.96 3.38
N HIS A 347 6.23 -1.22 2.87
CA HIS A 347 6.24 -0.71 1.51
C HIS A 347 7.57 -1.02 0.81
N PRO A 348 7.75 -2.25 0.32
CA PRO A 348 8.83 -2.54 -0.60
C PRO A 348 8.49 -2.00 -2.00
N VAL A 349 9.39 -1.21 -2.57
CA VAL A 349 9.32 -0.64 -3.92
C VAL A 349 10.47 -1.19 -4.75
N HIS A 350 10.18 -1.73 -5.94
CA HIS A 350 11.20 -2.24 -6.85
C HIS A 350 12.16 -3.29 -6.23
N CYS A 351 11.66 -4.03 -5.24
CA CYS A 351 12.44 -5.03 -4.52
C CYS A 351 12.29 -6.42 -5.17
N ARG A 352 13.28 -7.29 -4.96
CA ARG A 352 13.25 -8.67 -5.50
C ARG A 352 13.66 -9.73 -4.50
N ASP A 353 13.09 -10.91 -4.68
CA ASP A 353 13.28 -12.06 -3.79
C ASP A 353 12.96 -11.67 -2.34
N ILE A 354 11.68 -11.46 -2.05
CA ILE A 354 11.18 -10.98 -0.76
C ILE A 354 10.42 -12.10 -0.06
N VAL A 355 10.72 -12.31 1.21
CA VAL A 355 9.97 -13.20 2.09
C VAL A 355 9.43 -12.36 3.26
N ILE A 356 8.11 -12.37 3.43
CA ILE A 356 7.47 -11.93 4.67
C ILE A 356 6.77 -13.16 5.29
N ARG A 357 7.19 -13.52 6.50
CA ARG A 357 6.73 -14.75 7.16
C ARG A 357 6.36 -14.53 8.61
N ASN A 358 5.21 -15.04 9.04
CA ASN A 358 4.78 -15.01 10.46
C ASN A 358 4.83 -13.60 11.08
N VAL A 359 4.59 -12.55 10.29
CA VAL A 359 4.50 -11.17 10.79
C VAL A 359 3.08 -10.90 11.25
N HIS A 360 2.95 -10.20 12.39
CA HIS A 360 1.68 -9.69 12.88
C HIS A 360 1.57 -8.20 12.57
N CYS A 361 0.65 -7.84 11.68
CA CYS A 361 0.37 -6.45 11.30
C CYS A 361 -0.82 -5.94 12.13
N ASN A 362 -0.60 -4.98 13.02
CA ASN A 362 -1.59 -4.52 14.01
C ASN A 362 -1.66 -2.99 14.04
N SER A 363 -2.32 -2.37 13.06
CA SER A 363 -2.42 -0.91 12.99
C SER A 363 -3.75 -0.49 12.38
N LYS A 364 -4.57 0.23 13.14
CA LYS A 364 -5.93 0.65 12.75
C LYS A 364 -6.06 2.13 12.40
N GLY A 365 -4.92 2.80 12.21
CA GLY A 365 -4.88 4.20 11.78
C GLY A 365 -5.24 4.40 10.31
N PRO A 366 -5.38 5.66 9.85
CA PRO A 366 -5.64 5.98 8.45
C PRO A 366 -4.52 5.52 7.52
N ASN A 367 -4.88 4.79 6.45
CA ASN A 367 -3.95 4.22 5.48
C ASN A 367 -2.95 3.28 6.14
N SER A 368 -3.41 2.44 7.07
CA SER A 368 -2.58 1.43 7.72
C SER A 368 -2.65 0.09 7.00
N ASP A 369 -2.42 0.12 5.69
CA ASP A 369 -2.29 -1.06 4.85
C ASP A 369 -1.19 -1.99 5.43
N GLY A 370 -1.40 -3.31 5.35
CA GLY A 370 -0.51 -4.29 5.97
C GLY A 370 0.77 -4.53 5.18
N PHE A 371 0.64 -4.89 3.91
CA PHE A 371 1.78 -5.11 3.02
C PHE A 371 1.51 -4.61 1.59
N ASP A 372 2.36 -3.70 1.12
CA ASP A 372 2.20 -2.94 -0.12
C ASP A 372 3.35 -3.21 -1.11
N PRO A 373 3.47 -4.41 -1.71
CA PRO A 373 4.53 -4.65 -2.68
C PRO A 373 4.28 -3.84 -3.93
N GLU A 374 5.17 -2.90 -4.21
CA GLU A 374 5.06 -1.98 -5.33
C GLU A 374 6.18 -2.23 -6.35
N SER A 375 5.81 -2.58 -7.59
CA SER A 375 6.75 -2.96 -8.65
C SER A 375 7.79 -4.01 -8.21
N CYS A 376 7.39 -4.94 -7.34
CA CYS A 376 8.27 -5.99 -6.80
C CYS A 376 8.20 -7.27 -7.62
N ASP A 377 9.27 -8.07 -7.60
CA ASP A 377 9.34 -9.36 -8.28
C ASP A 377 9.78 -10.48 -7.33
N MET A 378 9.16 -11.66 -7.44
CA MET A 378 9.43 -12.82 -6.60
C MET A 378 9.18 -12.52 -5.12
N VAL A 379 7.90 -12.55 -4.73
CA VAL A 379 7.46 -12.24 -3.37
C VAL A 379 6.69 -13.41 -2.78
N LEU A 380 7.02 -13.78 -1.53
CA LEU A 380 6.27 -14.75 -0.73
C LEU A 380 5.77 -14.07 0.55
N ILE A 381 4.45 -14.06 0.73
CA ILE A 381 3.75 -13.67 1.96
C ILE A 381 3.15 -14.95 2.55
N GLU A 382 3.66 -15.38 3.72
CA GLU A 382 3.27 -16.66 4.33
C GLU A 382 3.00 -16.54 5.83
N GLY A 383 1.91 -17.14 6.32
CA GLY A 383 1.70 -17.30 7.75
C GLY A 383 1.46 -15.99 8.52
N CYS A 384 1.19 -14.89 7.83
CA CYS A 384 1.03 -13.57 8.45
C CYS A 384 -0.41 -13.35 8.94
N THR A 385 -0.55 -12.52 9.97
CA THR A 385 -1.84 -12.08 10.50
C THR A 385 -2.01 -10.59 10.26
N PHE A 386 -3.13 -10.17 9.71
CA PHE A 386 -3.42 -8.78 9.35
C PHE A 386 -4.64 -8.25 10.10
N ASP A 387 -4.42 -7.33 11.05
CA ASP A 387 -5.45 -6.51 11.69
C ASP A 387 -5.19 -5.04 11.34
N THR A 388 -5.73 -4.62 10.20
CA THR A 388 -5.34 -3.38 9.52
C THR A 388 -6.49 -2.39 9.40
N GLY A 389 -6.16 -1.10 9.51
CA GLY A 389 -7.10 0.00 9.33
C GLY A 389 -7.40 0.35 7.87
N ASP A 390 -6.74 -0.32 6.92
CA ASP A 390 -7.00 -0.21 5.48
C ASP A 390 -6.86 -1.61 4.83
N ASP A 391 -6.43 -1.74 3.57
CA ASP A 391 -6.22 -3.05 2.93
C ASP A 391 -5.22 -3.94 3.71
N CYS A 392 -5.51 -5.24 3.89
CA CYS A 392 -4.55 -6.16 4.52
C CYS A 392 -3.31 -6.31 3.64
N ILE A 393 -3.52 -6.51 2.34
CA ILE A 393 -2.48 -6.59 1.32
C ILE A 393 -2.94 -5.75 0.13
N ALA A 394 -2.09 -4.82 -0.32
CA ALA A 394 -2.35 -3.97 -1.48
C ALA A 394 -1.17 -4.01 -2.46
N ILE A 395 -1.25 -4.89 -3.46
CA ILE A 395 -0.22 -5.00 -4.51
C ILE A 395 -0.34 -3.79 -5.43
N LYS A 396 0.78 -3.11 -5.69
CA LYS A 396 0.85 -1.84 -6.44
C LYS A 396 1.94 -1.88 -7.51
N ALA A 397 1.95 -0.90 -8.40
CA ALA A 397 2.96 -0.71 -9.44
C ALA A 397 2.97 0.74 -9.96
N GLY A 398 2.91 1.71 -9.07
CA GLY A 398 2.96 3.12 -9.44
C GLY A 398 1.67 3.73 -9.98
N LYS A 399 1.73 5.05 -10.12
CA LYS A 399 0.63 5.91 -10.51
C LYS A 399 1.14 6.99 -11.47
N ASP A 400 0.23 7.55 -12.27
CA ASP A 400 0.51 8.67 -13.17
C ASP A 400 1.64 8.32 -14.17
N LEU A 401 2.68 9.14 -14.25
CA LEU A 401 3.85 8.90 -15.10
C LEU A 401 5.00 8.17 -14.37
N ASP A 402 4.88 7.99 -13.05
CA ASP A 402 5.91 7.35 -12.22
C ASP A 402 5.81 5.82 -12.31
N VAL A 403 6.07 5.26 -13.49
CA VAL A 403 5.96 3.82 -13.80
C VAL A 403 7.31 3.16 -14.11
N GLN A 404 8.41 3.85 -13.86
CA GLN A 404 9.76 3.45 -14.29
C GLN A 404 10.25 2.12 -13.72
N TYR A 405 9.67 1.66 -12.60
CA TYR A 405 10.06 0.40 -11.96
C TYR A 405 9.42 -0.85 -12.58
N GLY A 406 8.46 -0.67 -13.50
CA GLY A 406 7.77 -1.76 -14.17
C GLY A 406 6.70 -2.44 -13.27
N PRO A 407 6.28 -3.67 -13.61
CA PRO A 407 5.16 -4.31 -12.96
C PRO A 407 5.52 -4.92 -11.60
N SER A 408 4.51 -5.06 -10.74
CA SER A 408 4.56 -6.05 -9.65
C SER A 408 4.25 -7.43 -10.21
N GLN A 409 5.10 -8.42 -9.94
CA GLN A 409 4.95 -9.75 -10.52
C GLN A 409 5.49 -10.91 -9.68
N ASN A 410 4.96 -12.11 -9.95
CA ASN A 410 5.38 -13.36 -9.30
C ASN A 410 5.23 -13.28 -7.77
N ILE A 411 3.99 -13.08 -7.32
CA ILE A 411 3.65 -12.85 -5.92
C ILE A 411 2.77 -14.00 -5.42
N VAL A 412 3.19 -14.67 -4.35
CA VAL A 412 2.42 -15.70 -3.66
C VAL A 412 2.00 -15.21 -2.28
N VAL A 413 0.71 -15.28 -2.00
CA VAL A 413 0.10 -15.03 -0.68
C VAL A 413 -0.51 -16.34 -0.20
N GLN A 414 -0.04 -16.87 0.93
CA GLN A 414 -0.58 -18.13 1.43
C GLN A 414 -0.63 -18.25 2.94
N LYS A 415 -1.57 -19.06 3.45
CA LYS A 415 -1.66 -19.42 4.87
C LYS A 415 -1.77 -18.20 5.80
N CYS A 416 -2.32 -17.09 5.31
CA CYS A 416 -2.48 -15.86 6.09
C CYS A 416 -3.88 -15.78 6.70
N ILE A 417 -3.97 -15.06 7.81
CA ILE A 417 -5.22 -14.74 8.49
C ILE A 417 -5.48 -13.25 8.35
N MET A 418 -6.63 -12.88 7.79
CA MET A 418 -7.07 -11.49 7.65
C MET A 418 -8.18 -11.23 8.65
N GLN A 419 -7.88 -10.43 9.67
CA GLN A 419 -8.77 -10.05 10.76
C GLN A 419 -9.60 -8.82 10.38
N SER A 420 -8.99 -7.69 10.00
CA SER A 420 -9.74 -6.50 9.59
C SER A 420 -9.06 -5.80 8.42
N GLY A 421 -9.85 -5.08 7.62
CA GLY A 421 -9.33 -4.26 6.54
C GLY A 421 -10.34 -3.82 5.46
N HIS A 422 -9.89 -2.96 4.56
CA HIS A 422 -10.67 -2.47 3.42
C HIS A 422 -10.73 -3.47 2.26
N GLY A 423 -9.83 -4.45 2.26
CA GLY A 423 -9.68 -5.48 1.25
C GLY A 423 -8.67 -6.51 1.75
N ALA A 424 -9.04 -7.79 1.76
CA ALA A 424 -8.14 -8.83 2.26
C ALA A 424 -6.98 -9.09 1.28
N VAL A 425 -7.28 -9.28 0.00
CA VAL A 425 -6.27 -9.29 -1.08
C VAL A 425 -6.69 -8.27 -2.13
N THR A 426 -5.95 -7.16 -2.18
CA THR A 426 -6.23 -6.04 -3.07
C THR A 426 -5.13 -5.86 -4.11
N LEU A 427 -5.50 -5.70 -5.37
CA LEU A 427 -4.63 -5.25 -6.46
C LEU A 427 -5.01 -3.81 -6.81
N GLY A 428 -4.09 -2.86 -6.63
CA GLY A 428 -4.26 -1.43 -6.92
C GLY A 428 -4.57 -0.54 -5.69
N SER A 429 -4.96 0.72 -5.88
CA SER A 429 -5.35 1.33 -7.17
C SER A 429 -4.17 1.75 -8.03
N GLU A 430 -2.99 1.94 -7.43
CA GLU A 430 -1.76 2.35 -8.10
C GLU A 430 -1.19 1.15 -8.87
N MET A 431 -1.62 0.94 -10.12
CA MET A 431 -1.24 -0.22 -10.95
C MET A 431 -0.73 0.17 -12.34
N ALA A 432 -0.26 1.41 -12.50
CA ALA A 432 0.07 2.00 -13.80
C ALA A 432 1.21 1.26 -14.53
N GLY A 433 2.19 0.73 -13.80
CA GLY A 433 3.27 -0.13 -14.31
C GLY A 433 2.86 -1.57 -14.60
N GLY A 434 1.65 -1.98 -14.18
CA GLY A 434 1.10 -3.33 -14.34
C GLY A 434 1.24 -4.21 -13.10
N ILE A 435 0.29 -5.13 -12.91
CA ILE A 435 0.36 -6.19 -11.90
C ILE A 435 0.06 -7.51 -12.60
N GLN A 436 0.92 -8.51 -12.42
CA GLN A 436 0.72 -9.81 -13.04
C GLN A 436 1.23 -11.00 -12.25
N ASN A 437 0.66 -12.19 -12.50
CA ASN A 437 1.11 -13.46 -11.92
C ASN A 437 1.05 -13.40 -10.38
N VAL A 438 -0.15 -13.21 -9.86
CA VAL A 438 -0.45 -13.17 -8.43
C VAL A 438 -1.24 -14.42 -8.05
N TYR A 439 -0.82 -15.07 -6.97
CA TYR A 439 -1.38 -16.33 -6.49
C TYR A 439 -1.77 -16.19 -5.02
N ALA A 440 -3.06 -16.32 -4.70
CA ALA A 440 -3.58 -16.27 -3.34
C ALA A 440 -4.22 -17.61 -2.97
N GLN A 441 -3.67 -18.32 -1.99
CA GLN A 441 -4.18 -19.64 -1.62
C GLN A 441 -4.20 -19.91 -0.12
N ASP A 442 -5.12 -20.77 0.31
CA ASP A 442 -5.20 -21.27 1.69
C ASP A 442 -5.30 -20.11 2.69
N LEU A 443 -6.25 -19.20 2.44
CA LEU A 443 -6.45 -17.99 3.23
C LEU A 443 -7.69 -18.10 4.11
N VAL A 444 -7.63 -17.46 5.28
CA VAL A 444 -8.77 -17.36 6.19
C VAL A 444 -9.04 -15.89 6.52
N PHE A 445 -10.22 -15.42 6.12
CA PHE A 445 -10.70 -14.07 6.43
C PHE A 445 -11.63 -14.16 7.64
N GLU A 446 -11.03 -14.36 8.80
CA GLU A 446 -11.72 -14.52 10.07
C GLU A 446 -11.59 -13.24 10.88
N ASN A 447 -12.53 -12.32 10.64
CA ASN A 447 -12.61 -11.10 11.42
C ASN A 447 -13.24 -11.38 12.78
N ILE A 448 -12.49 -11.31 13.88
CA ILE A 448 -13.03 -11.48 15.24
C ILE A 448 -13.90 -10.28 15.68
N HIS A 449 -13.76 -9.13 15.02
CA HIS A 449 -14.50 -7.90 15.25
C HIS A 449 -15.62 -7.65 14.24
N TRP A 450 -16.02 -8.66 13.46
CA TRP A 450 -16.97 -8.53 12.34
C TRP A 450 -18.29 -7.81 12.69
N ALA A 451 -18.72 -7.92 13.96
CA ALA A 451 -19.95 -7.31 14.43
C ALA A 451 -19.89 -5.78 14.51
N THR A 452 -18.69 -5.21 14.72
CA THR A 452 -18.46 -3.78 14.90
C THR A 452 -17.63 -3.16 13.78
N ASP A 453 -16.69 -3.92 13.23
CA ASP A 453 -15.75 -3.50 12.19
C ASP A 453 -15.60 -4.63 11.17
N PRO A 454 -16.57 -4.84 10.26
CA PRO A 454 -16.52 -5.93 9.28
C PRO A 454 -15.47 -5.66 8.19
N LEU A 455 -14.94 -6.74 7.60
CA LEU A 455 -14.13 -6.66 6.39
C LEU A 455 -14.98 -6.05 5.26
N ASN A 456 -14.50 -5.00 4.59
CA ASN A 456 -15.28 -4.32 3.55
C ASN A 456 -15.52 -5.19 2.30
N THR A 457 -14.45 -5.85 1.84
CA THR A 457 -14.45 -6.77 0.69
C THR A 457 -13.28 -7.74 0.81
N ALA A 458 -13.38 -8.89 0.14
CA ALA A 458 -12.42 -9.98 0.29
C ALA A 458 -11.39 -9.98 -0.85
N ILE A 459 -11.85 -10.13 -2.10
CA ILE A 459 -11.00 -10.17 -3.30
C ILE A 459 -11.27 -8.90 -4.09
N ARG A 460 -10.27 -8.01 -4.17
CA ARG A 460 -10.48 -6.64 -4.68
C ARG A 460 -9.48 -6.26 -5.77
N LEU A 461 -9.98 -5.69 -6.85
CA LEU A 461 -9.19 -5.04 -7.89
C LEU A 461 -9.64 -3.59 -8.00
N LYS A 462 -8.69 -2.65 -8.05
CA LYS A 462 -8.94 -1.21 -8.14
C LYS A 462 -8.11 -0.62 -9.27
N THR A 463 -8.74 0.13 -10.16
CA THR A 463 -8.07 0.97 -11.16
C THR A 463 -9.02 2.05 -11.66
N ASN A 464 -8.54 3.00 -12.43
CA ASN A 464 -9.35 3.96 -13.17
C ASN A 464 -8.57 4.48 -14.39
N MET A 465 -9.15 5.41 -15.13
CA MET A 465 -8.56 5.98 -16.34
C MET A 465 -7.32 6.85 -16.14
N ASN A 466 -6.90 7.16 -14.91
CA ASN A 466 -5.61 7.78 -14.67
C ASN A 466 -4.47 6.75 -14.78
N ARG A 467 -4.72 5.51 -14.35
CA ARG A 467 -3.67 4.52 -14.14
C ARG A 467 -3.12 3.94 -15.44
N GLY A 468 -3.97 3.61 -16.41
CA GLY A 468 -3.57 2.76 -17.53
C GLY A 468 -3.12 1.39 -17.03
N GLY A 469 -1.97 0.91 -17.53
CA GLY A 469 -1.40 -0.35 -17.09
C GLY A 469 -2.32 -1.55 -17.27
N TYR A 470 -2.11 -2.58 -16.47
CA TYR A 470 -2.88 -3.81 -16.54
C TYR A 470 -2.92 -4.57 -15.20
N LEU A 471 -3.99 -5.32 -14.96
CA LEU A 471 -4.08 -6.37 -13.96
C LEU A 471 -4.31 -7.69 -14.71
N LYS A 472 -3.33 -8.60 -14.68
CA LYS A 472 -3.39 -9.85 -15.44
C LYS A 472 -2.98 -11.07 -14.63
N ASN A 473 -3.55 -12.24 -14.93
CA ASN A 473 -3.12 -13.50 -14.34
C ASN A 473 -3.18 -13.47 -12.80
N PHE A 474 -4.39 -13.30 -12.27
CA PHE A 474 -4.66 -13.33 -10.84
C PHE A 474 -5.44 -14.60 -10.48
N TYR A 475 -4.85 -15.41 -9.61
CA TYR A 475 -5.37 -16.73 -9.26
C TYR A 475 -5.64 -16.80 -7.77
N VAL A 476 -6.86 -17.19 -7.41
CA VAL A 476 -7.32 -17.35 -6.02
C VAL A 476 -7.89 -18.74 -5.83
N ARG A 477 -7.46 -19.46 -4.79
CA ARG A 477 -8.09 -20.73 -4.39
C ARG A 477 -8.13 -20.96 -2.89
N ASN A 478 -9.03 -21.82 -2.43
CA ASN A 478 -9.06 -22.31 -1.04
C ASN A 478 -9.16 -21.15 -0.03
N VAL A 479 -10.21 -20.36 -0.12
CA VAL A 479 -10.43 -19.21 0.78
C VAL A 479 -11.66 -19.45 1.65
N LYS A 480 -11.51 -19.25 2.96
CA LYS A 480 -12.63 -19.32 3.92
C LYS A 480 -12.91 -17.94 4.51
N ILE A 481 -14.16 -17.53 4.49
CA ILE A 481 -14.63 -16.25 5.01
C ILE A 481 -15.77 -16.53 6.01
N PRO A 482 -15.46 -17.11 7.19
CA PRO A 482 -16.48 -17.62 8.12
C PRO A 482 -17.45 -16.54 8.61
N ASN A 483 -17.00 -15.29 8.70
CA ASN A 483 -17.78 -14.18 9.23
C ASN A 483 -18.28 -13.21 8.15
N GLY A 484 -18.34 -13.66 6.89
CA GLY A 484 -18.78 -12.82 5.78
C GLY A 484 -17.92 -11.58 5.55
N VAL A 485 -18.45 -10.65 4.76
CA VAL A 485 -17.95 -9.28 4.60
C VAL A 485 -19.05 -8.31 5.01
N GLN A 486 -18.82 -7.00 4.84
CA GLN A 486 -19.80 -5.97 5.16
C GLN A 486 -21.17 -6.28 4.50
N THR A 487 -22.24 -6.23 5.29
CA THR A 487 -23.61 -6.55 4.82
C THR A 487 -24.37 -5.31 4.34
N SER A 488 -23.72 -4.14 4.36
CA SER A 488 -24.26 -2.87 3.86
C SER A 488 -23.41 -2.37 2.69
N PRO A 489 -24.01 -1.72 1.69
CA PRO A 489 -23.26 -1.21 0.56
C PRO A 489 -22.48 0.06 0.93
N SER A 490 -21.29 0.20 0.34
CA SER A 490 -20.65 1.49 0.14
C SER A 490 -20.53 1.74 -1.35
N PHE A 491 -21.24 2.77 -1.82
CA PHE A 491 -21.55 2.90 -3.24
C PHE A 491 -20.51 3.69 -4.05
N TYR A 492 -20.46 3.38 -5.34
CA TYR A 492 -19.74 4.07 -6.40
C TYR A 492 -20.15 5.55 -6.50
N ALA A 493 -19.15 6.43 -6.62
CA ALA A 493 -19.31 7.86 -6.80
C ALA A 493 -18.91 8.25 -8.23
N SER A 494 -19.91 8.36 -9.11
CA SER A 494 -19.69 8.66 -10.52
C SER A 494 -19.38 10.13 -10.80
N LEU A 495 -18.74 10.39 -11.95
CA LEU A 495 -18.63 11.73 -12.53
C LEU A 495 -19.97 12.13 -13.22
N PRO A 496 -20.21 13.45 -13.44
CA PRO A 496 -21.35 13.91 -14.21
C PRO A 496 -21.45 13.23 -15.59
N ASN A 497 -22.66 12.87 -16.00
CA ASN A 497 -22.97 12.18 -17.26
C ASN A 497 -22.35 10.77 -17.40
N SER A 498 -21.97 10.15 -16.28
CA SER A 498 -21.64 8.72 -16.28
C SER A 498 -22.86 7.89 -16.70
N PRO A 499 -22.67 6.82 -17.49
CA PRO A 499 -23.75 5.88 -17.84
C PRO A 499 -24.21 5.05 -16.63
N ILE A 500 -23.49 5.14 -15.51
CA ILE A 500 -23.83 4.49 -14.25
C ILE A 500 -24.24 5.56 -13.25
N GLU A 501 -25.48 5.46 -12.78
CA GLU A 501 -26.02 6.39 -11.79
C GLU A 501 -25.20 6.32 -10.49
N SER A 502 -24.92 7.49 -9.91
CA SER A 502 -24.21 7.58 -8.64
C SER A 502 -24.98 6.88 -7.53
N LYS A 503 -24.27 6.28 -6.56
CA LYS A 503 -24.87 5.61 -5.40
C LYS A 503 -25.70 4.34 -5.70
N THR A 504 -25.48 3.69 -6.83
CA THR A 504 -26.24 2.48 -7.22
C THR A 504 -25.46 1.17 -7.10
N VAL A 505 -24.12 1.20 -7.16
CA VAL A 505 -23.27 0.00 -7.20
C VAL A 505 -22.33 -0.07 -6.00
N ALA A 506 -22.27 -1.19 -5.28
CA ALA A 506 -21.50 -1.34 -4.04
C ALA A 506 -20.01 -1.70 -4.26
N VAL A 507 -19.24 -0.83 -4.93
CA VAL A 507 -17.83 -1.08 -5.27
C VAL A 507 -16.83 -0.79 -4.14
N ALA A 508 -17.20 0.04 -3.17
CA ALA A 508 -16.25 0.45 -2.12
C ALA A 508 -16.27 -0.53 -0.93
N ALA A 509 -17.43 -1.14 -0.66
CA ALA A 509 -17.62 -2.17 0.35
C ALA A 509 -18.97 -2.87 0.15
N GLY A 510 -19.06 -4.09 0.66
CA GLY A 510 -20.29 -4.87 0.67
C GLY A 510 -20.30 -6.06 -0.29
N ALA A 511 -19.23 -6.26 -1.06
CA ALA A 511 -19.09 -7.38 -1.97
C ALA A 511 -17.93 -8.31 -1.63
N VAL A 512 -18.11 -9.61 -1.87
CA VAL A 512 -17.03 -10.60 -1.66
C VAL A 512 -15.97 -10.43 -2.74
N VAL A 513 -16.38 -10.41 -4.00
CA VAL A 513 -15.50 -10.18 -5.16
C VAL A 513 -15.84 -8.82 -5.77
N THR A 514 -14.84 -7.94 -5.85
CA THR A 514 -15.02 -6.57 -6.33
C THR A 514 -13.97 -6.18 -7.34
N PHE A 515 -14.38 -5.84 -8.56
CA PHE A 515 -13.51 -5.21 -9.55
C PHE A 515 -14.06 -3.80 -9.76
N ASP A 516 -13.32 -2.81 -9.28
CA ASP A 516 -13.64 -1.39 -9.42
C ASP A 516 -12.65 -0.76 -10.40
N CYS A 517 -12.96 -0.83 -11.69
CA CYS A 517 -12.12 -0.28 -12.76
C CYS A 517 -12.42 1.18 -13.08
N ASP A 518 -13.19 1.83 -12.22
CA ASP A 518 -13.41 3.27 -12.24
C ASP A 518 -13.32 3.84 -10.82
N TYR A 519 -12.35 3.35 -10.06
CA TYR A 519 -12.14 3.67 -8.66
C TYR A 519 -11.93 5.18 -8.44
N THR A 520 -12.85 5.80 -7.70
CA THR A 520 -12.79 7.21 -7.29
C THR A 520 -12.37 8.17 -8.41
N PRO A 521 -13.12 8.25 -9.52
CA PRO A 521 -12.68 8.98 -10.72
C PRO A 521 -12.62 10.50 -10.48
N THR A 522 -13.30 10.97 -9.43
CA THR A 522 -13.29 12.36 -8.93
C THR A 522 -12.02 12.74 -8.15
N ALA A 523 -11.16 11.75 -7.87
CA ALA A 523 -9.91 11.96 -7.15
C ALA A 523 -8.73 12.30 -8.07
N ASP A 524 -8.82 12.00 -9.37
CA ASP A 524 -7.74 12.18 -10.32
C ASP A 524 -8.17 13.15 -11.44
N THR A 525 -7.39 14.21 -11.67
CA THR A 525 -7.69 15.21 -12.71
C THR A 525 -7.43 14.67 -14.11
N VAL A 526 -6.32 13.96 -14.31
CA VAL A 526 -5.91 13.37 -15.60
C VAL A 526 -6.46 11.96 -15.72
N ARG A 527 -7.30 11.69 -16.73
CA ARG A 527 -7.98 10.41 -16.96
C ARG A 527 -7.89 10.02 -18.44
N THR A 528 -6.69 9.66 -18.87
CA THR A 528 -6.36 9.53 -20.30
C THR A 528 -5.80 8.16 -20.69
N ARG A 529 -5.82 7.20 -19.75
CA ARG A 529 -5.11 5.91 -19.87
C ARG A 529 -6.07 4.77 -19.51
N PRO A 530 -6.76 4.16 -20.49
CA PRO A 530 -7.64 3.02 -20.23
C PRO A 530 -6.86 1.85 -19.61
N PRO A 531 -7.30 1.32 -18.45
CA PRO A 531 -6.67 0.15 -17.86
C PRO A 531 -7.16 -1.15 -18.52
N VAL A 532 -6.37 -2.22 -18.38
CA VAL A 532 -6.74 -3.57 -18.82
C VAL A 532 -6.88 -4.48 -17.60
N VAL A 533 -7.99 -5.22 -17.51
CA VAL A 533 -8.14 -6.30 -16.52
C VAL A 533 -8.48 -7.58 -17.26
N ASP A 534 -7.63 -8.58 -17.13
CA ASP A 534 -7.73 -9.83 -17.89
C ASP A 534 -7.24 -11.04 -17.09
N ASN A 535 -7.81 -12.21 -17.36
CA ASN A 535 -7.38 -13.49 -16.79
C ASN A 535 -7.36 -13.51 -15.25
N VAL A 536 -8.56 -13.50 -14.66
CA VAL A 536 -8.75 -13.67 -13.21
C VAL A 536 -9.48 -14.98 -12.95
N GLN A 537 -8.92 -15.86 -12.12
CA GLN A 537 -9.51 -17.15 -11.78
C GLN A 537 -9.68 -17.26 -10.27
N ILE A 538 -10.91 -17.47 -9.82
CA ILE A 538 -11.26 -17.60 -8.41
C ILE A 538 -11.93 -18.97 -8.22
N SER A 539 -11.44 -19.75 -7.26
CA SER A 539 -11.98 -21.08 -7.00
C SER A 539 -12.08 -21.42 -5.52
N ASN A 540 -13.00 -22.32 -5.16
CA ASN A 540 -13.08 -22.88 -3.81
C ASN A 540 -13.08 -21.80 -2.70
N VAL A 541 -13.99 -20.83 -2.84
CA VAL A 541 -14.26 -19.80 -1.83
C VAL A 541 -15.54 -20.14 -1.09
N THR A 542 -15.50 -20.16 0.24
CA THR A 542 -16.70 -20.39 1.07
C THR A 542 -16.92 -19.23 2.03
N VAL A 543 -18.14 -18.71 2.07
CA VAL A 543 -18.50 -17.53 2.87
C VAL A 543 -19.63 -17.87 3.83
N GLY A 544 -19.40 -17.61 5.12
CA GLY A 544 -20.39 -17.81 6.18
C GLY A 544 -21.33 -16.63 6.33
N ASN A 545 -22.56 -16.93 6.73
CA ASN A 545 -23.57 -15.90 6.99
C ASN A 545 -23.43 -15.33 8.41
N VAL A 546 -23.50 -14.02 8.53
CA VAL A 546 -23.54 -13.29 9.80
C VAL A 546 -24.85 -12.54 9.97
N GLU A 547 -25.12 -12.07 11.19
CA GLU A 547 -26.33 -11.28 11.44
C GLU A 547 -26.17 -9.86 10.86
N VAL A 548 -27.13 -9.45 10.02
CA VAL A 548 -27.20 -8.11 9.45
C VAL A 548 -27.52 -7.11 10.56
N LYS A 549 -26.64 -6.12 10.76
CA LYS A 549 -26.75 -5.15 11.88
C LYS A 549 -27.55 -3.90 11.58
N LYS A 550 -27.69 -3.52 10.31
CA LYS A 550 -28.30 -2.23 9.88
C LYS A 550 -29.22 -2.42 8.66
N GLY A 551 -30.14 -1.49 8.44
CA GLY A 551 -31.03 -1.47 7.28
C GLY A 551 -32.28 -2.35 7.41
N ALA A 552 -33.06 -2.43 6.32
CA ALA A 552 -34.37 -3.09 6.29
C ALA A 552 -34.33 -4.60 6.59
N LYS A 553 -33.18 -5.25 6.40
CA LYS A 553 -32.98 -6.68 6.68
C LYS A 553 -32.25 -6.96 8.00
N LYS A 554 -32.23 -6.01 8.94
CA LYS A 554 -31.63 -6.19 10.27
C LYS A 554 -32.16 -7.46 10.95
N GLY A 555 -31.26 -8.22 11.57
CA GLY A 555 -31.57 -9.49 12.27
C GLY A 555 -31.62 -10.72 11.36
N GLN A 556 -31.68 -10.55 10.04
CA GLN A 556 -31.54 -11.66 9.09
C GLN A 556 -30.07 -12.09 8.99
N LYS A 557 -29.85 -13.29 8.43
CA LYS A 557 -28.52 -13.84 8.18
C LYS A 557 -28.10 -13.58 6.73
N ALA A 558 -26.95 -12.95 6.54
CA ALA A 558 -26.35 -12.70 5.24
C ALA A 558 -24.81 -12.72 5.33
N ALA A 559 -24.17 -13.16 4.26
CA ALA A 559 -22.72 -13.19 4.09
C ALA A 559 -22.17 -11.84 3.59
N CYS A 560 -22.95 -11.09 2.82
CA CYS A 560 -22.52 -9.86 2.15
C CYS A 560 -23.73 -9.05 1.68
N TYR A 561 -23.51 -7.83 1.18
CA TYR A 561 -24.56 -7.08 0.48
C TYR A 561 -24.80 -7.63 -0.93
N GLN A 562 -23.73 -7.80 -1.72
CA GLN A 562 -23.71 -8.45 -3.03
C GLN A 562 -22.58 -9.50 -3.07
N ALA A 563 -22.72 -10.56 -3.85
CA ALA A 563 -21.66 -11.56 -3.95
C ALA A 563 -20.52 -11.09 -4.87
N ILE A 564 -20.87 -10.61 -6.07
CA ILE A 564 -19.91 -10.26 -7.13
C ILE A 564 -20.25 -8.89 -7.70
N VAL A 565 -19.28 -7.98 -7.76
CA VAL A 565 -19.41 -6.68 -8.42
C VAL A 565 -18.25 -6.51 -9.37
N ILE A 566 -18.52 -6.42 -10.68
CA ILE A 566 -17.52 -6.11 -11.70
C ILE A 566 -17.94 -4.84 -12.44
N LEU A 567 -17.39 -3.72 -11.99
CA LEU A 567 -17.43 -2.45 -12.69
C LEU A 567 -16.19 -2.37 -13.59
N GLY A 568 -16.35 -2.68 -14.87
CA GLY A 568 -15.32 -2.49 -15.88
C GLY A 568 -15.06 -1.02 -16.20
N PRO A 569 -14.02 -0.71 -17.00
CA PRO A 569 -13.63 0.68 -17.26
C PRO A 569 -14.76 1.50 -17.90
N VAL A 570 -14.96 2.73 -17.43
CA VAL A 570 -16.07 3.61 -17.85
C VAL A 570 -15.58 4.64 -18.87
N SER A 571 -15.88 4.44 -20.15
CA SER A 571 -15.40 5.28 -21.27
C SER A 571 -15.70 6.77 -21.10
N ASN A 572 -16.86 7.12 -20.53
CA ASN A 572 -17.30 8.50 -20.34
C ASN A 572 -16.37 9.35 -19.45
N ASN A 573 -15.51 8.71 -18.67
CA ASN A 573 -14.60 9.43 -17.77
C ASN A 573 -13.31 9.89 -18.46
N TYR A 574 -13.08 9.49 -19.71
CA TYR A 574 -11.90 9.86 -20.47
C TYR A 574 -11.92 11.35 -20.78
N ASN A 575 -10.84 12.06 -20.43
CA ASN A 575 -10.72 13.50 -20.68
C ASN A 575 -9.47 13.88 -21.49
N GLY A 576 -8.90 12.92 -22.22
CA GLY A 576 -7.71 13.14 -23.04
C GLY A 576 -8.00 13.59 -24.47
N PRO A 577 -6.95 13.66 -25.32
CA PRO A 577 -7.08 13.99 -26.74
C PRO A 577 -8.02 13.04 -27.50
N GLN A 578 -8.67 13.56 -28.54
CA GLN A 578 -9.53 12.79 -29.44
C GLN A 578 -8.77 12.36 -30.71
N PRO A 579 -9.13 11.22 -31.34
CA PRO A 579 -10.17 10.28 -30.92
C PRO A 579 -9.78 9.50 -29.65
N MET A 580 -10.75 9.25 -28.78
CA MET A 580 -10.55 8.45 -27.57
C MET A 580 -9.98 7.05 -27.92
N PRO A 581 -8.97 6.56 -27.18
CA PRO A 581 -8.47 5.19 -27.34
C PRO A 581 -9.55 4.16 -27.00
N GLN A 582 -9.40 2.94 -27.53
CA GLN A 582 -10.30 1.85 -27.17
C GLN A 582 -10.25 1.59 -25.66
N VAL A 583 -11.42 1.49 -25.05
CA VAL A 583 -11.60 1.14 -23.64
C VAL A 583 -12.04 -0.33 -23.57
N PRO A 584 -11.13 -1.28 -23.28
CA PRO A 584 -11.46 -2.70 -23.33
C PRO A 584 -12.38 -3.10 -22.16
N PRO A 585 -13.27 -4.09 -22.36
CA PRO A 585 -14.00 -4.71 -21.26
C PRO A 585 -13.04 -5.52 -20.37
N VAL A 586 -13.50 -5.84 -19.17
CA VAL A 586 -12.90 -6.91 -18.35
C VAL A 586 -13.11 -8.25 -19.04
N THR A 587 -12.06 -9.05 -19.22
CA THR A 587 -12.10 -10.33 -19.95
C THR A 587 -11.50 -11.50 -19.19
N ASN A 588 -11.83 -12.72 -19.64
CA ASN A 588 -11.24 -13.97 -19.16
C ASN A 588 -11.35 -14.17 -17.63
N VAL A 589 -12.51 -13.82 -17.07
CA VAL A 589 -12.79 -14.04 -15.64
C VAL A 589 -13.53 -15.36 -15.46
N THR A 590 -13.03 -16.23 -14.59
CA THR A 590 -13.69 -17.48 -14.20
C THR A 590 -13.82 -17.57 -12.68
N ILE A 591 -15.03 -17.85 -12.20
CA ILE A 591 -15.31 -18.13 -10.79
C ILE A 591 -15.90 -19.54 -10.72
N SER A 592 -15.32 -20.41 -9.90
CA SER A 592 -15.69 -21.82 -9.85
C SER A 592 -15.74 -22.41 -8.44
N ASP A 593 -16.63 -23.36 -8.17
CA ASP A 593 -16.67 -24.08 -6.90
C ASP A 593 -16.77 -23.17 -5.67
N CYS A 594 -17.49 -22.05 -5.79
CA CYS A 594 -17.63 -21.07 -4.71
C CYS A 594 -19.02 -21.15 -4.08
N ASP A 595 -19.10 -20.91 -2.78
CA ASP A 595 -20.35 -20.64 -2.06
C ASP A 595 -20.23 -19.29 -1.37
N PHE A 596 -20.94 -18.29 -1.90
CA PHE A 596 -20.91 -16.92 -1.39
C PHE A 596 -21.97 -16.65 -0.31
N GLY A 597 -22.69 -17.67 0.16
CA GLY A 597 -23.72 -17.53 1.18
C GLY A 597 -24.89 -16.67 0.70
N THR A 598 -25.65 -16.12 1.64
CA THR A 598 -26.85 -15.31 1.36
C THR A 598 -26.49 -13.84 1.18
N THR A 599 -26.98 -13.18 0.14
CA THR A 599 -26.82 -11.74 -0.07
C THR A 599 -27.96 -10.95 0.58
N VAL A 600 -27.69 -9.73 1.05
CA VAL A 600 -28.76 -8.80 1.43
C VAL A 600 -29.55 -8.36 0.20
N SER A 601 -28.84 -8.02 -0.90
CA SER A 601 -29.42 -7.75 -2.21
C SER A 601 -29.76 -9.06 -2.92
N THR A 602 -30.93 -9.62 -2.61
CA THR A 602 -31.38 -10.92 -3.13
C THR A 602 -31.79 -10.86 -4.60
N GLU A 603 -32.30 -9.73 -5.08
CA GLU A 603 -32.76 -9.54 -6.46
C GLU A 603 -31.60 -9.23 -7.42
N GLN A 604 -30.52 -8.64 -6.90
CA GLN A 604 -29.30 -8.32 -7.67
C GLN A 604 -28.07 -8.83 -6.92
N PRO A 605 -27.90 -10.17 -6.82
CA PRO A 605 -26.79 -10.78 -6.09
C PRO A 605 -25.43 -10.47 -6.72
N TYR A 606 -25.40 -10.04 -7.99
CA TYR A 606 -24.21 -9.57 -8.67
C TYR A 606 -24.50 -8.35 -9.57
N PHE A 607 -23.46 -7.60 -9.91
CA PHE A 607 -23.49 -6.45 -10.84
C PHE A 607 -22.35 -6.55 -11.86
N LEU A 608 -22.62 -6.25 -13.13
CA LEU A 608 -21.65 -6.26 -14.22
C LEU A 608 -21.80 -5.00 -15.10
N TYR A 609 -20.69 -4.40 -15.50
CA TYR A 609 -20.64 -3.32 -16.50
C TYR A 609 -19.33 -3.41 -17.30
N ASN A 610 -19.40 -3.34 -18.64
CA ASN A 610 -18.24 -3.44 -19.53
C ASN A 610 -17.41 -4.71 -19.24
N VAL A 611 -18.09 -5.86 -19.25
CA VAL A 611 -17.54 -7.19 -18.97
C VAL A 611 -17.87 -8.13 -20.10
N ARG A 612 -16.90 -8.93 -20.53
CA ARG A 612 -17.11 -9.93 -21.58
C ARG A 612 -16.68 -11.31 -21.10
N GLY A 613 -17.66 -12.22 -21.04
CA GLY A 613 -17.43 -13.64 -20.83
C GLY A 613 -17.02 -14.03 -19.42
N LEU A 614 -17.60 -13.42 -18.37
CA LEU A 614 -17.48 -13.92 -17.01
C LEU A 614 -18.09 -15.32 -16.93
N LYS A 615 -17.28 -16.33 -16.61
CA LYS A 615 -17.74 -17.72 -16.45
C LYS A 615 -17.98 -18.03 -14.98
N LEU A 616 -19.19 -18.46 -14.65
CA LEU A 616 -19.56 -19.01 -13.35
C LEU A 616 -19.75 -20.53 -13.51
N ASN A 617 -19.08 -21.33 -12.70
CA ASN A 617 -19.14 -22.80 -12.75
C ASN A 617 -19.28 -23.38 -11.33
N ARG A 618 -20.44 -23.94 -10.99
CA ARG A 618 -20.78 -24.42 -9.63
C ARG A 618 -20.60 -23.34 -8.57
N VAL A 619 -21.10 -22.13 -8.87
CA VAL A 619 -21.09 -20.99 -7.94
C VAL A 619 -22.45 -20.90 -7.25
N LYS A 620 -22.49 -20.96 -5.92
CA LYS A 620 -23.72 -20.84 -5.13
C LYS A 620 -23.85 -19.43 -4.54
N ILE A 621 -25.02 -18.81 -4.72
CA ILE A 621 -25.39 -17.55 -4.08
C ILE A 621 -26.82 -17.67 -3.59
N GLY A 622 -27.03 -17.51 -2.28
CA GLY A 622 -28.35 -17.62 -1.65
C GLY A 622 -29.01 -18.99 -1.81
N GLY A 623 -28.22 -20.06 -1.99
CA GLY A 623 -28.71 -21.42 -2.26
C GLY A 623 -28.95 -21.72 -3.74
N THR A 624 -28.93 -20.73 -4.63
CA THR A 624 -29.05 -20.91 -6.08
C THR A 624 -27.67 -21.18 -6.67
N GLU A 625 -27.54 -22.24 -7.48
CA GLU A 625 -26.31 -22.56 -8.20
C GLU A 625 -26.29 -21.96 -9.61
N TYR A 626 -25.16 -21.35 -9.98
CA TYR A 626 -24.91 -20.69 -11.24
C TYR A 626 -23.84 -21.46 -12.04
N ASN A 627 -24.21 -21.89 -13.24
CA ASN A 627 -23.37 -22.55 -14.25
C ASN A 627 -23.59 -21.84 -15.59
N THR A 628 -23.05 -20.64 -15.76
CA THR A 628 -23.40 -19.74 -16.87
C THR A 628 -22.22 -18.87 -17.30
N THR A 629 -22.35 -18.23 -18.47
CA THR A 629 -21.42 -17.20 -18.95
C THR A 629 -22.17 -15.89 -19.10
N LEU A 630 -21.65 -14.83 -18.48
CA LEU A 630 -22.26 -13.51 -18.42
C LEU A 630 -21.41 -12.47 -19.15
N SER A 631 -22.06 -11.51 -19.80
CA SER A 631 -21.45 -10.30 -20.39
C SER A 631 -22.39 -9.13 -20.18
N ALA A 632 -21.86 -7.91 -20.06
CA ALA A 632 -22.63 -6.69 -19.82
C ALA A 632 -21.92 -5.47 -20.42
#